data_AF-A0A1Z5S7A9-F1
#
_entry.id   AF-A0A1Z5S7A9-F1
#
_cell.length_a   1.000
_cell.length_b   1.000
_cell.length_c   1.000
_cell.angle_alpha   90.00
_cell.angle_beta   90.00
_cell.angle_gamma   90.00
#
_symmetry.space_group_name_H-M   'P 1'
#
loop_
_entity.id
_entity.type
_entity.pdbx_description
1 polymer ?
#
loop_
_entity_poly.entity_id
_entity_poly.type
_entity_poly.pdbx_seq_one_letter_code
_entity_poly.pdbx_strand_id
1 'polypeptide(L)' 'MDVGASTPFLWAFEEREKLLEFYERVPGARMYASFIRPGGVAQDLPLGLCRDIDLGVGIGWLARFASC' A
#
# COMPACT_ATOMS: atom_id res chain seq x y z
N MET A 1 -9.38 6.49 15.46
CA MET A 1 -9.52 7.97 15.39
C MET A 1 -9.91 8.42 16.78
N ASP A 2 -8.99 8.28 17.74
CA ASP A 2 -9.36 8.28 19.17
C ASP A 2 -8.68 9.40 19.98
N VAL A 3 -7.74 10.15 19.37
CA VAL A 3 -6.96 11.24 20.01
C VAL A 3 -7.08 12.58 19.25
N GLY A 4 -8.07 12.72 18.35
CA GLY A 4 -8.33 14.01 17.67
C GLY A 4 -7.31 14.43 16.61
N ALA A 5 -6.26 13.64 16.37
CA ALA A 5 -5.33 13.85 15.26
C ALA A 5 -5.94 13.35 13.93
N SER A 6 -6.70 14.22 13.26
CA SER A 6 -7.29 13.93 11.94
C SER A 6 -6.30 14.11 10.78
N THR A 7 -5.26 14.93 10.97
CA THR A 7 -4.23 15.20 9.96
C THR A 7 -3.37 13.98 9.59
N PRO A 8 -2.81 13.17 10.52
CA PRO A 8 -2.10 11.95 10.14
C PRO A 8 -3.04 10.88 9.58
N PHE A 9 -4.32 10.92 9.92
CA PHE A 9 -5.33 10.00 9.38
C PHE A 9 -5.60 10.28 7.90
N LEU A 10 -5.67 11.55 7.50
CA LEU A 10 -5.80 11.94 6.09
C LEU A 10 -4.56 11.57 5.27
N TRP A 11 -3.36 11.75 5.81
CA TRP A 11 -2.13 11.30 5.14
C TRP A 11 -2.04 9.78 5.00
N ALA A 12 -2.45 9.05 6.03
CA ALA A 12 -2.49 7.59 5.99
C ALA A 12 -3.45 7.06 4.92
N PHE A 13 -4.58 7.73 4.67
CA PHE A 13 -5.49 7.32 3.58
C PHE A 13 -4.91 7.52 2.18
N GLU A 14 -4.12 8.57 1.97
CA GLU A 14 -3.43 8.78 0.69
C GLU A 14 -2.43 7.64 0.40
N GLU A 15 -1.68 7.22 1.42
CA GLU A 15 -0.77 6.08 1.32
C GLU A 15 -1.53 4.75 1.20
N ARG A 16 -2.69 4.65 1.85
CA ARG A 16 -3.57 3.49 1.74
C ARG A 16 -4.11 3.33 0.32
N GLU A 17 -4.42 4.42 -0.38
CA GLU A 17 -4.86 4.37 -1.77
C GLU A 17 -3.75 3.84 -2.71
N LYS A 18 -2.51 4.28 -2.50
CA LYS A 18 -1.34 3.75 -3.25
C LYS A 18 -1.15 2.25 -3.00
N LEU A 19 -1.37 1.79 -1.77
CA LEU A 19 -1.37 0.37 -1.44
C LEU A 19 -2.54 -0.36 -2.11
N LEU A 20 -3.74 0.21 -2.13
CA LEU A 20 -4.92 -0.37 -2.76
C LEU A 20 -4.76 -0.54 -4.27
N GLU A 21 -4.03 0.35 -4.95
CA GLU A 21 -3.65 0.20 -6.37
C GLU A 21 -2.78 -1.05 -6.60
N PHE A 22 -1.83 -1.33 -5.70
CA PHE A 22 -1.05 -2.57 -5.76
C PHE A 22 -1.91 -3.82 -5.51
N TYR A 23 -2.88 -3.72 -4.60
CA TYR A 23 -3.88 -4.77 -4.38
C TYR A 23 -4.84 -4.97 -5.56
N GLU A 24 -5.06 -3.96 -6.39
CA GLU A 24 -5.81 -4.12 -7.64
C GLU A 24 -4.98 -4.89 -8.69
N ARG A 25 -3.66 -4.65 -8.76
CA ARG A 25 -2.77 -5.30 -9.74
C ARG A 25 -2.43 -6.76 -9.43
N VAL A 26 -2.36 -7.16 -8.15
CA VAL A 26 -1.89 -8.51 -7.76
C VAL A 26 -3.06 -9.52 -7.70
N PRO A 27 -4.00 -9.42 -6.74
CA PRO A 27 -5.16 -10.31 -6.64
C PRO A 27 -6.40 -9.84 -7.42
N GLY A 28 -6.39 -8.67 -8.08
CA GLY A 28 -7.56 -8.13 -8.77
C GLY A 28 -8.67 -7.59 -7.85
N ALA A 29 -8.40 -7.49 -6.54
CA ALA A 29 -9.39 -7.16 -5.53
C ALA A 29 -8.86 -6.09 -4.58
N ARG A 30 -9.61 -4.99 -4.43
CA ARG A 30 -9.19 -3.83 -3.64
C ARG A 30 -9.07 -4.12 -2.14
N MET A 31 -10.02 -4.84 -1.55
CA MET A 31 -10.05 -5.04 -0.08
C MET A 31 -9.99 -6.50 0.38
N TYR A 32 -10.52 -7.44 -0.39
CA TYR A 32 -10.59 -8.85 -0.02
C TYR A 32 -9.80 -9.70 -1.01
N ALA A 33 -8.48 -9.61 -0.92
CA ALA A 33 -7.58 -10.41 -1.70
C ALA A 33 -7.59 -11.87 -1.19
N SER A 34 -8.17 -12.80 -1.95
CA SER A 34 -7.99 -14.25 -1.72
C SER A 34 -6.60 -14.72 -2.20
N PHE A 35 -5.57 -13.94 -1.88
CA PHE A 35 -4.19 -14.17 -2.32
C PHE A 35 -3.54 -15.29 -1.53
N ILE A 36 -3.81 -15.35 -0.23
CA ILE A 36 -3.28 -16.35 0.70
C ILE A 36 -4.29 -17.49 0.76
N ARG A 37 -3.91 -18.65 0.22
CA ARG A 37 -4.71 -19.88 0.27
C ARG A 37 -3.89 -20.97 0.97
N PRO A 38 -4.52 -21.88 1.73
CA PRO A 38 -3.79 -23.00 2.32
C PRO A 38 -3.14 -23.82 1.19
N GLY A 39 -1.81 -23.88 1.18
CA GLY A 39 -0.99 -24.45 0.09
C GLY A 39 -0.13 -23.44 -0.67
N GLY A 40 -0.25 -22.14 -0.41
CA GLY A 40 0.66 -21.13 -0.93
C GLY A 40 -0.06 -19.88 -1.44
N VAL A 41 0.32 -19.44 -2.62
CA VAL A 41 -0.12 -18.17 -3.21
C VAL A 41 -1.03 -18.42 -4.40
N ALA A 42 -2.05 -17.57 -4.56
CA ALA A 42 -3.01 -17.68 -5.66
C ALA A 42 -2.42 -17.39 -7.05
N GLN A 43 -1.54 -16.38 -7.15
CA GLN A 43 -0.88 -15.91 -8.37
C GLN A 43 0.48 -15.29 -8.03
N ASP A 44 1.47 -15.44 -8.91
CA ASP A 44 2.77 -14.79 -8.76
C ASP A 44 2.67 -13.26 -8.91
N LEU A 45 3.68 -12.54 -8.37
CA LEU A 45 3.73 -11.09 -8.47
C LEU A 45 3.99 -10.64 -9.93
N PRO A 46 3.30 -9.60 -10.42
CA PRO A 46 3.56 -9.02 -11.73
C PRO A 46 4.96 -8.37 -11.76
N LEU A 47 5.68 -8.56 -12.87
CA LEU A 47 7.02 -8.00 -13.11
C LEU A 47 6.99 -6.47 -12.97
N GLY A 48 7.84 -5.92 -12.10
CA GLY A 48 7.95 -4.47 -11.85
C GLY A 48 7.33 -4.01 -10.52
N LEU A 49 6.49 -4.82 -9.88
CA LEU A 49 5.82 -4.42 -8.63
C LEU A 49 6.78 -4.12 -7.48
N CYS A 50 7.85 -4.91 -7.31
CA CYS A 50 8.83 -4.67 -6.24
C CYS A 50 9.51 -3.31 -6.39
N ARG A 51 9.81 -2.88 -7.61
CA ARG A 51 10.45 -1.59 -7.89
C ARG A 51 9.50 -0.42 -7.61
N ASP A 52 8.22 -0.60 -7.92
CA ASP A 52 7.18 0.41 -7.66
C ASP A 52 6.94 0.59 -6.14
N ILE A 53 6.99 -0.50 -5.37
CA ILE A 53 6.86 -0.48 -3.90
C ILE A 53 8.04 0.25 -3.24
N ASP A 54 9.27 -0.07 -3.66
CA ASP A 54 10.49 0.56 -3.11
C ASP A 54 10.53 2.07 -3.36
N LEU A 55 10.10 2.51 -4.56
CA LEU A 55 10.06 3.93 -4.92
C LEU A 55 8.90 4.67 -4.26
N GLY A 56 7.71 4.06 -4.22
CA GLY A 56 6.48 4.70 -3.75
C GLY A 56 6.40 4.85 -2.23
N VAL A 57 6.90 3.86 -1.48
CA VAL A 57 6.86 3.87 0.00
C VAL A 57 8.08 4.59 0.58
N GLY A 58 9.28 4.38 0.02
CA GLY A 58 10.52 4.90 0.60
C GLY A 58 10.71 6.42 0.46
N ILE A 59 10.43 6.97 -0.72
CA ILE A 59 10.70 8.40 -1.03
C ILE A 59 9.60 9.32 -0.49
N GLY A 60 8.34 8.89 -0.57
CA GLY A 60 7.19 9.69 -0.12
C GLY A 60 7.16 9.92 1.39
N TRP A 61 7.53 8.91 2.18
CA TRP A 61 7.57 8.99 3.64
C TRP A 61 8.72 9.87 4.14
N LEU A 62 9.93 9.65 3.63
CA LEU A 62 11.11 10.42 4.01
C LEU A 62 11.00 11.89 3.61
N ALA A 63 10.46 12.19 2.43
CA ALA A 63 10.27 13.57 1.98
C ALA A 63 9.24 14.35 2.83
N ARG A 64 8.17 13.69 3.32
CA ARG A 64 7.16 14.33 4.17
C ARG A 64 7.60 14.49 5.63
N PHE A 65 8.36 13.54 6.16
CA PHE A 65 8.90 13.65 7.53
C PHE A 65 10.02 14.70 7.62
N ALA A 66 10.81 14.88 6.56
CA ALA A 66 11.89 15.88 6.51
C ALA A 66 11.41 17.33 6.28
N SER A 67 10.13 17.55 5.93
CA SER A 67 9.55 18.89 5.80
C SER A 67 8.88 19.41 7.07
N CYS A 68 9.00 18.69 8.19
CA CYS A 68 8.52 19.09 9.51
C CYS A 68 9.71 19.40 10.43
#